data_AF-A0A9E1ZW24-F1
#
_entry.id   AF-A0A9E1ZW24-F1
#
_cell.length_a   1.000
_cell.length_b   1.000
_cell.length_c   1.000
_cell.angle_alpha   90.00
_cell.angle_beta   90.00
_cell.angle_gamma   90.00
#
_symmetry.space_group_name_H-M   'P 1'
#
loop_
_entity.id
_entity.type
_entity.pdbx_description
1 polymer ?
#
loop_
_entity_poly.entity_id
_entity_poly.type
_entity_poly.pdbx_seq_one_letter_code
_entity_poly.pdbx_strand_id
1 'polypeptide(L)'
;DQKTLRWLQREFSALATEMEGAAFGYTCHLNEVPFVVIRGLSDTADQNASDDFSANLHIVSLNMYPYLERLIPALGANIDSN
;
A
#
# COMPACT_ATOMS: atom_id res chain seq x y z
N ASP A 1 -17.54 4.80 -6.18
CA ASP A 1 -18.38 4.92 -7.40
C ASP A 1 -17.70 4.16 -8.55
N GLN A 2 -18.47 3.38 -9.34
CA GLN A 2 -17.89 2.55 -10.40
C GLN A 2 -17.28 3.37 -11.54
N LYS A 3 -17.77 4.58 -11.80
CA LYS A 3 -17.18 5.43 -12.85
C LYS A 3 -15.81 5.92 -12.39
N THR A 4 -15.68 6.33 -11.14
CA THR A 4 -14.38 6.71 -10.54
C THR A 4 -13.37 5.57 -10.60
N LEU A 5 -13.75 4.35 -10.21
CA LEU A 5 -12.85 3.19 -10.27
C LEU A 5 -12.34 2.91 -11.68
N ARG A 6 -13.25 2.88 -12.67
CA ARG A 6 -12.88 2.67 -14.08
C ARG A 6 -12.02 3.80 -14.62
N TRP A 7 -12.27 5.04 -14.19
CA TRP A 7 -11.44 6.17 -14.56
C TRP A 7 -10.02 6.03 -14.01
N LEU A 8 -9.86 5.70 -12.72
CA LEU A 8 -8.55 5.48 -12.10
C LEU A 8 -7.75 4.37 -12.80
N GLN A 9 -8.43 3.26 -13.12
CA GLN A 9 -7.82 2.14 -13.84
C GLN A 9 -7.38 2.55 -15.25
N ARG A 10 -8.23 3.26 -16.01
CA ARG A 10 -7.92 3.66 -17.38
C ARG A 10 -6.83 4.74 -17.44
N GLU A 11 -6.90 5.74 -16.56
CA GLU A 11 -6.04 6.91 -16.59
C GLU A 11 -4.65 6.62 -16.02
N PHE A 12 -4.59 5.87 -14.90
CA PHE A 12 -3.35 5.66 -14.15
C PHE A 12 -2.88 4.21 -14.14
N SER A 13 -3.60 3.29 -14.80
CA SER A 13 -3.37 1.84 -14.64
C SER A 13 -3.43 1.40 -13.16
N ALA A 14 -4.27 2.09 -12.37
CA ALA A 14 -4.31 1.90 -10.92
C ALA A 14 -4.74 0.48 -10.55
N LEU A 15 -3.92 -0.19 -9.71
CA LEU A 15 -4.20 -1.51 -9.15
C LEU A 15 -4.88 -1.44 -7.79
N ALA A 16 -4.65 -0.36 -7.05
CA ALA A 16 -5.17 -0.11 -5.71
C ALA A 16 -5.24 1.41 -5.46
N THR A 17 -5.97 1.80 -4.42
CA THR A 17 -6.05 3.19 -3.94
C THR A 17 -5.93 3.21 -2.42
N GLU A 18 -5.30 4.25 -1.90
CA GLU A 18 -5.10 4.50 -0.46
C GLU A 18 -4.91 6.01 -0.26
N MET A 19 -4.62 6.46 0.97
CA MET A 19 -4.76 7.88 1.33
C MET A 19 -3.45 8.58 1.71
N GLU A 20 -2.33 7.87 1.92
CA GLU A 20 -1.10 8.46 2.48
C GLU A 20 0.16 8.23 1.64
N GLY A 21 0.21 7.17 0.84
CA GLY A 21 1.41 6.66 0.17
C GLY A 21 1.98 7.64 -0.85
N ALA A 22 1.13 8.35 -1.59
CA ALA A 22 1.57 9.38 -2.53
C ALA A 22 2.20 10.59 -1.80
N ALA A 23 1.60 11.04 -0.71
CA ALA A 23 2.13 12.16 0.08
C ALA A 23 3.46 11.79 0.75
N PHE A 24 3.53 10.60 1.37
CA PHE A 24 4.75 10.05 1.94
C PHE A 24 5.85 9.90 0.90
N GLY A 25 5.53 9.27 -0.24
CA GLY A 25 6.47 9.07 -1.34
C GLY A 25 6.98 10.38 -1.93
N TYR A 26 6.13 11.39 -2.03
CA TYR A 26 6.52 12.73 -2.45
C TYR A 26 7.49 13.38 -1.46
N THR A 27 7.24 13.28 -0.15
CA THR A 27 8.18 13.75 0.88
C THR A 27 9.53 13.04 0.79
N CYS A 28 9.55 11.71 0.64
CA CYS A 28 10.77 10.94 0.46
C CYS A 28 11.53 11.35 -0.81
N HIS A 29 10.83 11.54 -1.92
CA HIS A 29 11.39 12.01 -3.18
C HIS A 29 12.08 13.38 -3.04
N LEU A 30 11.44 14.34 -2.36
CA LEU A 30 12.02 15.67 -2.11
C LEU A 30 13.28 15.64 -1.22
N ASN A 31 13.41 14.63 -0.37
CA ASN A 31 14.54 14.49 0.56
C ASN A 31 15.57 13.45 0.10
N GLU A 32 15.46 12.96 -1.15
CA GLU A 32 16.36 11.95 -1.72
C GLU A 32 16.46 10.66 -0.86
N VAL A 33 15.39 10.31 -0.15
CA VAL A 33 15.31 9.10 0.68
C VAL A 33 14.68 7.96 -0.12
N PRO A 34 15.39 6.83 -0.35
CA PRO A 34 14.78 5.65 -0.96
C PRO A 34 13.60 5.15 -0.14
N PHE A 35 12.49 4.84 -0.79
CA PHE A 35 11.28 4.40 -0.11
C PHE A 35 10.55 3.32 -0.88
N VAL A 36 9.71 2.57 -0.16
CA VAL A 36 8.77 1.60 -0.71
C VAL A 36 7.47 1.69 0.09
N VAL A 37 6.33 1.56 -0.59
CA VAL A 37 5.00 1.51 0.03
C VAL A 37 4.48 0.08 -0.09
N ILE A 38 4.11 -0.52 1.03
CA ILE A 38 3.57 -1.89 1.09
C ILE A 38 2.20 -1.80 1.74
N ARG A 39 1.19 -2.30 1.03
CA ARG A 39 -0.21 -2.29 1.47
C ARG A 39 -0.83 -3.67 1.25
N GLY A 40 -1.65 -4.08 2.20
CA GLY A 40 -2.59 -5.17 2.00
C GLY A 40 -3.95 -4.61 1.60
N LEU A 41 -4.67 -5.33 0.73
CA LEU A 41 -6.00 -4.89 0.27
C LEU A 41 -7.07 -5.31 1.27
N SER A 42 -7.69 -4.33 1.92
CA SER A 42 -8.81 -4.49 2.87
C SER A 42 -10.17 -4.65 2.20
N ASP A 43 -10.33 -4.06 1.01
CA ASP A 43 -11.60 -3.94 0.31
C ASP A 43 -11.35 -3.74 -1.19
N THR A 44 -12.44 -3.71 -1.96
CA THR A 44 -12.44 -3.58 -3.43
C THR A 44 -12.67 -2.14 -3.91
N ALA A 45 -12.72 -1.16 -2.99
CA ALA A 45 -13.03 0.25 -3.24
C ALA A 45 -14.38 0.49 -3.95
N ASP A 46 -15.30 -0.48 -3.83
CA ASP A 46 -16.66 -0.38 -4.37
C ASP A 46 -17.65 0.24 -3.36
N GLN A 47 -18.93 -0.05 -3.50
CA GLN A 47 -19.98 0.53 -2.67
C GLN A 47 -19.98 -0.01 -1.23
N ASN A 48 -19.38 -1.19 -1.01
CA ASN A 48 -19.30 -1.85 0.29
C ASN A 48 -17.96 -1.61 1.00
N ALA A 49 -17.09 -0.76 0.43
CA ALA A 49 -15.72 -0.57 0.89
C ALA A 49 -15.60 -0.31 2.39
N SER A 50 -16.53 0.45 2.98
CA SER A 50 -16.52 0.74 4.42
C SER A 50 -16.77 -0.50 5.29
N ASP A 51 -17.70 -1.36 4.87
CA ASP A 51 -18.07 -2.56 5.60
C ASP A 51 -16.98 -3.64 5.43
N ASP A 52 -16.52 -3.84 4.20
CA ASP A 52 -15.42 -4.75 3.87
C ASP A 52 -14.13 -4.35 4.60
N PHE A 53 -13.78 -3.05 4.59
CA PHE A 53 -12.64 -2.54 5.34
C PHE A 53 -12.75 -2.91 6.82
N SER A 54 -13.90 -2.63 7.43
CA SER A 54 -14.13 -2.89 8.85
C SER A 54 -14.03 -4.39 9.19
N ALA A 55 -14.54 -5.25 8.31
CA ALA A 55 -14.48 -6.71 8.48
C ALA A 55 -13.06 -7.28 8.28
N ASN A 56 -12.30 -6.72 7.32
CA ASN A 56 -11.05 -7.32 6.85
C ASN A 56 -9.80 -6.68 7.45
N LEU A 57 -9.89 -5.49 8.06
CA LEU A 57 -8.72 -4.75 8.57
C LEU A 57 -7.81 -5.61 9.45
N HIS A 58 -8.40 -6.37 10.37
CA HIS A 58 -7.64 -7.25 11.26
C HIS A 58 -6.96 -8.40 10.48
N ILE A 59 -7.70 -9.03 9.56
CA ILE A 59 -7.22 -10.17 8.76
C ILE A 59 -6.06 -9.74 7.88
N VAL A 60 -6.19 -8.61 7.18
CA VAL A 60 -5.16 -8.09 6.28
C VAL A 60 -3.91 -7.69 7.04
N SER A 61 -4.07 -7.08 8.23
CA SER A 61 -2.94 -6.74 9.10
C SER A 61 -2.16 -7.97 9.54
N LEU A 62 -2.86 -9.03 9.98
CA LEU A 62 -2.23 -10.29 10.37
C LEU A 62 -1.56 -11.00 9.19
N ASN A 63 -2.20 -10.99 8.01
CA ASN A 63 -1.63 -11.59 6.82
C ASN A 63 -0.38 -10.85 6.34
N MET A 64 -0.34 -9.53 6.51
CA MET A 64 0.81 -8.69 6.12
C MET A 64 2.02 -8.87 7.03
N TYR A 65 1.79 -9.13 8.32
CA TYR A 65 2.83 -9.19 9.33
C TYR A 65 4.01 -10.12 8.98
N PRO A 66 3.81 -11.40 8.58
CA PRO A 66 4.90 -12.30 8.23
C PRO A 66 5.74 -11.84 7.03
N TYR A 67 5.14 -11.09 6.10
CA TYR A 67 5.88 -10.54 4.96
C TYR A 67 6.79 -9.40 5.41
N LEU A 68 6.29 -8.51 6.26
CA LEU A 68 7.09 -7.40 6.81
C LEU A 68 8.21 -7.90 7.72
N GLU A 69 7.94 -8.91 8.54
CA GLU A 69 8.92 -9.55 9.42
C GLU A 69 10.11 -10.11 8.63
N ARG A 70 9.88 -10.64 7.42
CA ARG A 70 10.94 -11.15 6.54
C ARG A 70 11.60 -10.07 5.70
N LEU A 71 10.81 -9.09 5.24
CA LEU A 71 11.29 -8.07 4.32
C LEU A 71 12.20 -7.06 5.00
N ILE A 72 11.85 -6.57 6.19
CA ILE A 72 12.60 -5.51 6.88
C ILE A 72 14.06 -5.93 7.13
N PRO A 73 14.36 -7.13 7.68
CA PRO A 73 15.75 -7.58 7.85
C PRO A 73 16.49 -7.76 6.53
N ALA A 74 15.81 -8.27 5.49
CA ALA A 74 16.42 -8.46 4.17
C ALA A 74 16.80 -7.12 3.49
N LEU A 75 16.04 -6.05 3.76
CA LEU A 75 16.39 -4.70 3.31
C LEU A 75 17.59 -4.14 4.08
N GLY A 76 17.66 -4.38 5.39
CA GLY A 76 18.78 -3.93 6.25
C GLY A 76 20.10 -4.64 5.96
N ALA A 77 20.08 -5.95 5.68
CA ALA A 77 21.28 -6.75 5.42
C ALA A 77 22.08 -6.28 4.19
N ASN A 78 21.45 -5.58 3.24
CA ASN A 78 22.10 -5.02 2.06
C ASN A 78 22.70 -3.61 2.29
N ILE A 79 22.47 -3.00 3.45
CA ILE A 79 23.00 -1.67 3.80
C ILE A 79 24.42 -1.78 4.38
N ASP A 80 24.71 -2.86 5.10
CA ASP A 80 25.99 -3.07 5.81
C ASP A 80 27.10 -3.72 4.94
N SER A 81 26.83 -3.97 3.66
CA SER A 81 27.77 -4.63 2.73
C SER A 81 28.55 -3.68 1.79
N ASN A 82 28.53 -2.37 2.07
CA ASN A 82 29.38 -1.35 1.43
C ASN A 82 30.23 -0.64 2.49
#